data_AF-A0A420YA71-F1
#
_entry.id   AF-A0A420YA71-F1
#
_cell.length_a   1.000
_cell.length_b   1.000
_cell.length_c   1.000
_cell.angle_alpha   90.00
_cell.angle_beta   90.00
_cell.angle_gamma   90.00
#
_symmetry.space_group_name_H-M   'P 1'
#
loop_
_entity.id
_entity.type
_entity.pdbx_description
1 polymer ?
#
loop_
_entity_poly.entity_id
_entity_poly.type
_entity_poly.pdbx_seq_one_letter_code
_entity_poly.pdbx_strand_id
1 'polypeptide(L)'
;MGVVASPKEDTLPEPSSTVTYRGPPRPFYLPRLNLSLDSAIWHFLEQRIYRLPHPPQPRKRTKPMEVICVGLPRSGTESLQRALLHLGYDHTYHGWDIVYDEEIHSPGWVALARKKWFGRDASQPSPASPTITAADFDALLGHSVAVTDAAASCFAAEMIAAYPEAKVVLNMRRDMDAWHASLVKTLVHVNESWSFWVASWLDRECFWAWHVYERFLWPMLFRAPDGEMGKAIRRNARWIAQGGITHQDLAVVTDC
;
A
#
# COMPACT_ATOMS: atom_id res chain seq x y z
N MET A 1 7.93 4.77 -31.60
CA MET A 1 8.14 3.49 -30.89
C MET A 1 9.41 3.61 -30.08
N GLY A 2 9.28 3.73 -28.76
CA GLY A 2 10.42 3.64 -27.84
C GLY A 2 10.05 2.61 -26.80
N VAL A 3 10.58 1.39 -26.94
CA VAL A 3 10.46 0.37 -25.91
C VAL A 3 11.38 0.82 -24.77
N VAL A 4 10.81 1.52 -23.78
CA VAL A 4 11.50 1.68 -22.50
C VAL A 4 11.54 0.28 -21.90
N ALA A 5 12.72 -0.34 -21.92
CA ALA A 5 12.93 -1.64 -21.31
C ALA A 5 12.55 -1.55 -19.83
N SER A 6 11.59 -2.36 -19.40
CA SER A 6 11.24 -2.51 -17.98
C SER A 6 12.44 -3.07 -17.22
N PRO A 7 12.75 -2.54 -16.02
CA PRO A 7 13.86 -3.06 -15.20
C PRO A 7 13.62 -4.52 -14.80
N LYS A 8 14.69 -5.32 -14.74
CA LYS A 8 14.65 -6.69 -14.22
C LYS A 8 14.51 -6.66 -12.69
N GLU A 9 13.81 -7.64 -12.12
CA GLU A 9 13.49 -7.76 -10.69
C GLU A 9 14.72 -7.55 -9.79
N ASP A 10 15.83 -8.24 -10.09
CA ASP A 10 17.11 -8.18 -9.35
C ASP A 10 17.77 -6.78 -9.30
N THR A 11 17.27 -5.81 -10.07
CA THR A 11 17.82 -4.45 -10.15
C THR A 11 16.99 -3.42 -9.39
N LEU A 12 15.81 -3.81 -8.88
CA LEU A 12 14.96 -2.91 -8.12
C LEU A 12 15.35 -2.95 -6.64
N PRO A 13 15.52 -1.78 -5.99
CA PRO A 13 15.89 -1.74 -4.58
C PRO A 13 14.76 -2.34 -3.75
N GLU A 14 15.09 -3.39 -2.98
CA GLU A 14 14.18 -3.91 -1.97
C GLU A 14 14.09 -2.94 -0.78
N PRO A 15 12.90 -2.77 -0.21
CA PRO A 15 12.77 -2.02 1.03
C PRO A 15 13.54 -2.70 2.15
N SER A 16 14.38 -1.92 2.83
CA SER A 16 15.10 -2.37 4.02
C SER A 16 15.42 -1.17 4.90
N SER A 17 15.80 -1.44 6.15
CA SER A 17 16.23 -0.42 7.10
C SER A 17 17.43 0.40 6.62
N THR A 18 18.16 -0.07 5.61
CA THR A 18 19.33 0.61 5.02
C THR A 18 18.96 1.61 3.93
N VAL A 19 17.75 1.54 3.36
CA VAL A 19 17.29 2.48 2.34
C VAL A 19 16.77 3.76 2.99
N THR A 20 17.29 4.90 2.54
CA THR A 20 16.86 6.22 3.01
C THR A 20 15.66 6.71 2.22
N TYR A 21 14.56 7.02 2.91
CA TYR A 21 13.43 7.71 2.29
C TYR A 21 13.81 9.18 2.09
N ARG A 22 13.76 9.65 0.85
CA ARG A 22 14.03 11.02 0.42
C ARG A 22 12.74 11.79 0.13
N GLY A 23 11.69 11.07 -0.24
CA GLY A 23 10.38 11.60 -0.64
C GLY A 23 10.40 12.30 -2.01
N PRO A 24 9.24 12.81 -2.46
CA PRO A 24 9.13 13.46 -3.75
C PRO A 24 9.98 14.72 -3.89
N PRO A 25 10.33 15.12 -5.13
CA PRO A 25 11.03 16.37 -5.39
C PRO A 25 10.25 17.56 -4.80
N ARG A 26 10.97 18.48 -4.16
CA ARG A 26 10.38 19.63 -3.44
C ARG A 26 10.75 20.93 -4.13
N PRO A 27 9.83 21.92 -4.17
CA PRO A 27 10.20 23.27 -4.56
C PRO A 27 11.17 23.88 -3.53
N PHE A 28 12.00 24.84 -3.98
CA PHE A 28 12.87 25.66 -3.12
C PHE A 28 14.02 24.95 -2.38
N TYR A 29 14.52 23.82 -2.88
CA TYR A 29 15.70 23.11 -2.31
C TYR A 29 15.60 22.76 -0.83
N LEU A 30 14.38 22.61 -0.29
CA LEU A 30 14.19 22.17 1.09
C LEU A 30 14.95 20.85 1.30
N PRO A 31 15.73 20.73 2.40
CA PRO A 31 16.55 19.56 2.64
C PRO A 31 15.65 18.32 2.71
N ARG A 32 16.01 17.29 1.93
CA ARG A 32 15.32 16.01 2.00
C ARG A 32 15.67 15.36 3.33
N LEU A 33 14.65 14.92 4.08
CA LEU A 33 14.87 13.97 5.16
C LEU A 33 15.53 12.75 4.52
N ASN A 34 16.68 12.31 5.02
CA ASN A 34 17.40 11.15 4.51
C ASN A 34 17.44 10.10 5.61
N LEU A 35 16.26 9.57 5.95
CA LEU A 35 16.07 8.64 7.05
C LEU A 35 15.27 7.45 6.57
N SER A 36 15.61 6.25 7.01
CA SER A 36 14.73 5.10 6.84
C SER A 36 13.38 5.39 7.50
N LEU A 37 12.28 4.96 6.87
CA LEU A 37 10.92 5.07 7.44
C LEU A 37 10.81 4.29 8.76
N ASP A 38 11.72 3.36 9.02
CA ASP A 38 11.79 2.63 10.29
C ASP A 38 12.64 3.28 11.39
N SER A 39 13.17 4.49 11.14
CA SER A 39 14.02 5.18 12.12
C SER A 39 13.26 5.69 13.34
N ALA A 40 13.98 5.85 14.46
CA ALA A 40 13.46 6.39 15.71
C ALA A 40 12.80 7.77 15.57
N ILE A 41 13.23 8.57 14.59
CA ILE A 41 12.65 9.89 14.30
C ILE A 41 11.21 9.75 13.80
N TRP A 42 10.93 8.81 12.89
CA TRP A 42 9.55 8.58 12.42
C TRP A 42 8.67 8.03 13.53
N HIS A 43 9.17 7.06 14.31
CA HIS A 43 8.46 6.57 15.50
C HIS A 43 8.14 7.71 16.49
N PHE A 44 9.09 8.62 16.71
CA PHE A 44 8.84 9.80 17.54
C PHE A 44 7.75 10.70 16.97
N LEU A 45 7.80 11.02 15.66
CA LEU A 45 6.78 11.83 15.01
C LEU A 45 5.38 11.20 15.14
N GLU A 46 5.27 9.90 14.88
CA GLU A 46 4.02 9.13 14.97
C GLU A 46 3.46 9.09 16.40
N GLN A 47 4.32 8.85 17.39
CA GLN A 47 3.89 8.62 18.77
C GLN A 47 3.75 9.89 19.61
N ARG A 48 4.41 10.99 19.22
CA ARG A 48 4.47 12.22 20.02
C ARG A 48 3.85 13.42 19.33
N ILE A 49 4.16 13.66 18.06
CA ILE A 49 3.69 14.86 17.34
C ILE A 49 2.32 14.62 16.72
N TYR A 50 2.19 13.53 15.98
CA TYR A 50 0.98 13.18 15.23
C TYR A 50 0.12 12.12 15.89
N ARG A 51 0.33 11.85 17.19
CA ARG A 51 -0.49 10.90 17.96
C ARG A 51 -1.97 11.27 17.89
N LEU A 52 -2.81 10.33 17.50
CA LEU A 52 -4.26 10.50 17.54
C LEU A 52 -4.74 10.66 19.00
N PRO A 53 -5.60 11.65 19.32
CA PRO A 53 -6.12 11.82 20.68
C PRO A 53 -6.96 10.62 21.14
N HIS A 54 -7.76 10.09 20.21
CA HIS A 54 -8.62 8.93 20.40
C HIS A 54 -8.26 7.92 19.31
N PRO A 55 -7.30 7.02 19.56
CA PRO A 55 -6.98 5.97 18.61
C PRO A 55 -8.20 5.04 18.45
N PRO A 56 -8.54 4.63 17.22
CA PRO A 56 -9.65 3.70 17.00
C PRO A 56 -9.43 2.40 17.76
N GLN A 57 -10.53 1.80 18.22
CA GLN A 57 -10.47 0.47 18.78
C GLN A 57 -10.26 -0.57 17.66
N PRO A 58 -9.54 -1.67 17.93
CA PRO A 58 -9.46 -2.78 17.00
C PRO A 58 -10.86 -3.29 16.66
N ARG A 59 -11.15 -3.36 15.36
CA ARG A 59 -12.40 -3.93 14.86
C ARG A 59 -12.42 -5.43 15.10
N LYS A 60 -13.61 -6.00 15.13
CA LYS A 60 -13.83 -7.44 15.30
C LYS A 60 -14.61 -7.98 14.13
N ARG A 61 -14.10 -9.06 13.53
CA ARG A 61 -14.78 -9.75 12.44
C ARG A 61 -15.96 -10.57 12.97
N THR A 62 -17.14 -10.30 12.42
CA THR A 62 -18.38 -11.05 12.73
C THR A 62 -18.86 -11.91 11.56
N LYS A 63 -18.44 -11.58 10.34
CA LYS A 63 -18.71 -12.32 9.11
C LYS A 63 -17.39 -12.65 8.40
N PRO A 64 -17.23 -13.83 7.77
CA PRO A 64 -15.98 -14.20 7.12
C PRO A 64 -15.59 -13.19 6.03
N MET A 65 -14.29 -13.12 5.72
CA MET A 65 -13.83 -12.46 4.50
C MET A 65 -14.28 -13.32 3.32
N GLU A 66 -14.99 -12.73 2.36
CA GLU A 66 -15.58 -13.44 1.23
C GLU A 66 -14.86 -13.15 -0.09
N VAL A 67 -14.40 -11.91 -0.32
CA VAL A 67 -13.79 -11.50 -1.59
C VAL A 67 -12.60 -10.56 -1.40
N ILE A 68 -11.45 -10.91 -1.98
CA ILE A 68 -10.24 -10.10 -2.01
C ILE A 68 -9.96 -9.66 -3.45
N CYS A 69 -10.06 -8.37 -3.73
CA CYS A 69 -9.86 -7.80 -5.06
C CYS A 69 -8.47 -7.15 -5.16
N VAL A 70 -7.49 -7.91 -5.67
CA VAL A 70 -6.06 -7.55 -5.67
C VAL A 70 -5.62 -6.64 -6.81
N GLY A 71 -6.56 -6.13 -7.62
CA GLY A 71 -6.24 -5.23 -8.72
C GLY A 71 -5.58 -3.93 -8.25
N LEU A 72 -4.57 -3.50 -8.99
CA LEU A 72 -3.80 -2.28 -8.70
C LEU A 72 -4.70 -1.02 -8.65
N PRO A 73 -4.29 0.05 -7.97
CA PRO A 73 -5.03 1.31 -8.01
C PRO A 73 -5.25 1.77 -9.45
N ARG A 74 -6.40 2.43 -9.68
CA ARG A 74 -6.84 2.94 -10.99
C ARG A 74 -7.23 1.88 -12.01
N SER A 75 -7.43 0.62 -11.59
CA SER A 75 -7.91 -0.48 -12.43
C SER A 75 -9.43 -0.72 -12.33
N GLY A 76 -10.20 0.27 -11.88
CA GLY A 76 -11.65 0.16 -11.67
C GLY A 76 -12.04 -0.36 -10.28
N THR A 77 -11.17 -0.16 -9.28
CA THR A 77 -11.35 -0.63 -7.90
C THR A 77 -12.62 -0.06 -7.23
N GLU A 78 -12.88 1.23 -7.37
CA GLU A 78 -14.11 1.86 -6.87
C GLU A 78 -15.37 1.33 -7.58
N SER A 79 -15.32 1.16 -8.91
CA SER A 79 -16.45 0.57 -9.64
C SER A 79 -16.71 -0.88 -9.21
N LEU A 80 -15.65 -1.64 -8.91
CA LEU A 80 -15.76 -2.99 -8.38
C LEU A 80 -16.32 -3.02 -6.95
N GLN A 81 -15.90 -2.10 -6.09
CA GLN A 81 -16.49 -1.89 -4.75
C GLN A 81 -18.01 -1.67 -4.88
N ARG A 82 -18.42 -0.75 -5.76
CA ARG A 82 -19.84 -0.46 -5.99
C ARG A 82 -20.58 -1.68 -6.53
N ALA A 83 -19.98 -2.45 -7.44
CA ALA A 83 -20.59 -3.66 -7.97
C ALA A 83 -20.81 -4.73 -6.89
N LEU A 84 -19.84 -4.96 -6.00
CA LEU A 84 -19.98 -5.89 -4.88
C LEU A 84 -21.08 -5.45 -3.91
N LEU A 85 -21.15 -4.16 -3.57
CA LEU A 85 -22.26 -3.62 -2.78
C LEU A 85 -23.62 -3.86 -3.45
N HIS A 86 -23.72 -3.71 -4.77
CA HIS A 86 -24.96 -4.00 -5.52
C HIS A 86 -25.33 -5.49 -5.53
N LEU A 87 -24.34 -6.38 -5.48
CA LEU A 87 -24.53 -7.83 -5.40
C LEU A 87 -24.93 -8.31 -4.00
N GLY A 88 -24.99 -7.41 -3.00
CA GLY A 88 -25.44 -7.72 -1.64
C GLY A 88 -24.33 -8.06 -0.66
N TYR A 89 -23.06 -7.81 -1.00
CA TYR A 89 -21.97 -7.86 -0.02
C TYR A 89 -22.14 -6.71 0.98
N ASP A 90 -22.16 -7.00 2.29
CA ASP A 90 -22.53 -6.02 3.32
C ASP A 90 -21.72 -4.72 3.25
N HIS A 91 -20.40 -4.85 3.36
CA HIS A 91 -19.46 -3.76 3.23
C HIS A 91 -18.21 -4.24 2.48
N THR A 92 -17.83 -3.49 1.46
CA THR A 92 -16.61 -3.72 0.68
C THR A 92 -15.63 -2.60 0.97
N TYR A 93 -14.53 -2.92 1.64
CA TYR A 93 -13.48 -1.98 2.00
C TYR A 93 -12.72 -1.51 0.75
N HIS A 94 -12.44 -0.22 0.64
CA HIS A 94 -11.68 0.42 -0.42
C HIS A 94 -10.59 1.31 0.18
N GLY A 95 -9.69 1.84 -0.66
CA GLY A 95 -8.70 2.82 -0.20
C GLY A 95 -9.33 4.08 0.41
N TRP A 96 -10.56 4.41 0.02
CA TRP A 96 -11.26 5.55 0.62
C TRP A 96 -11.50 5.35 2.12
N ASP A 97 -11.76 4.13 2.56
CA ASP A 97 -11.96 3.76 3.97
C ASP A 97 -10.67 3.81 4.82
N ILE A 98 -9.50 4.03 4.21
CA ILE A 98 -8.25 4.27 4.97
C ILE A 98 -8.18 5.72 5.46
N VAL A 99 -8.80 6.65 4.72
CA VAL A 99 -8.65 8.11 4.90
C VAL A 99 -9.93 8.86 5.22
N TYR A 100 -11.09 8.32 4.84
CA TYR A 100 -12.39 8.99 4.98
C TYR A 100 -13.37 8.26 5.89
N ASP A 101 -12.89 7.21 6.55
CA ASP A 101 -13.63 6.55 7.62
C ASP A 101 -13.77 7.49 8.82
N GLU A 102 -14.82 7.30 9.63
CA GLU A 102 -15.09 8.17 10.78
C GLU A 102 -13.94 8.14 11.80
N GLU A 103 -13.26 6.99 11.89
CA GLU A 103 -12.06 6.82 12.70
C GLU A 103 -10.82 6.61 11.82
N ILE A 104 -9.71 7.23 12.21
CA ILE A 104 -8.47 7.19 11.44
C ILE A 104 -7.69 5.90 11.74
N HIS A 105 -7.91 4.86 10.92
CA HIS A 105 -7.20 3.58 11.01
C HIS A 105 -5.83 3.56 10.31
N SER A 106 -5.44 4.65 9.65
CA SER A 106 -4.15 4.81 8.96
C SER A 106 -2.91 4.38 9.79
N PRO A 107 -2.80 4.65 11.12
CA PRO A 107 -1.69 4.14 11.93
C PRO A 107 -1.56 2.61 11.93
N GLY A 108 -2.69 1.89 11.92
CA GLY A 108 -2.70 0.43 11.87
C GLY A 108 -2.18 -0.10 10.54
N TRP A 109 -2.60 0.51 9.44
CA TRP A 109 -2.06 0.19 8.11
C TRP A 109 -0.55 0.47 7.99
N VAL A 110 -0.07 1.55 8.60
CA VAL A 110 1.37 1.85 8.71
C VAL A 110 2.10 0.79 9.53
N ALA A 111 1.51 0.30 10.62
CA ALA A 111 2.09 -0.77 11.42
C ALA A 111 2.20 -2.09 10.62
N LEU A 112 1.17 -2.46 9.85
CA LEU A 112 1.21 -3.63 8.95
C LEU A 112 2.24 -3.46 7.84
N ALA A 113 2.32 -2.27 7.24
CA ALA A 113 3.31 -1.93 6.24
C ALA A 113 4.74 -2.07 6.81
N ARG A 114 4.97 -1.51 8.00
CA ARG A 114 6.25 -1.60 8.69
C ARG A 114 6.62 -3.05 8.98
N LYS A 115 5.67 -3.85 9.48
CA LYS A 115 5.83 -5.29 9.69
C LYS A 115 6.24 -5.96 8.36
N LYS A 116 5.45 -5.82 7.30
CA LYS A 116 5.71 -6.43 5.97
C LYS A 116 7.11 -6.13 5.42
N TRP A 117 7.49 -4.85 5.38
CA TRP A 117 8.67 -4.41 4.61
C TRP A 117 9.93 -4.16 5.44
N PHE A 118 9.81 -3.95 6.76
CA PHE A 118 10.96 -3.68 7.64
C PHE A 118 11.13 -4.74 8.73
N GLY A 119 10.12 -5.58 8.99
CA GLY A 119 10.17 -6.62 10.02
C GLY A 119 10.92 -7.91 9.64
N ARG A 120 11.60 -7.95 8.49
CA ARG A 120 12.45 -9.09 8.11
C ARG A 120 13.73 -9.06 8.95
N ASP A 121 14.06 -10.19 9.55
CA ASP A 121 15.35 -10.39 10.22
C ASP A 121 16.45 -10.55 9.17
N ALA A 122 17.36 -9.58 9.09
CA ALA A 122 18.49 -9.60 8.17
C ALA A 122 19.48 -10.77 8.44
N SER A 123 19.35 -11.48 9.57
CA SER A 123 20.17 -12.63 9.93
C SER A 123 19.58 -13.99 9.52
N GLN A 124 18.33 -14.02 9.06
CA GLN A 124 17.68 -15.25 8.59
C GLN A 124 17.84 -15.39 7.06
N PRO A 125 18.42 -16.50 6.56
CA PRO A 125 18.59 -16.75 5.13
C PRO A 125 17.28 -17.11 4.40
N SER A 126 16.19 -17.32 5.14
CA SER A 126 14.88 -17.65 4.60
C SER A 126 13.99 -16.40 4.51
N PRO A 127 13.28 -16.19 3.39
CA PRO A 127 12.32 -15.09 3.22
C PRO A 127 11.02 -15.36 3.99
N ALA A 128 11.10 -15.80 5.24
CA ALA A 128 9.95 -15.85 6.13
C ALA A 128 9.54 -14.39 6.42
N SER A 129 8.72 -13.82 5.53
CA SER A 129 8.12 -12.51 5.76
C SER A 129 7.40 -12.56 7.11
N PRO A 130 7.56 -11.53 7.96
CA PRO A 130 6.93 -11.53 9.28
C PRO A 130 5.43 -11.75 9.11
N THR A 131 4.92 -12.82 9.73
CA THR A 131 3.57 -13.34 9.47
C THR A 131 2.53 -12.30 9.88
N ILE A 132 1.91 -11.65 8.89
CA ILE A 132 0.70 -10.85 9.08
C ILE A 132 -0.48 -11.83 9.10
N THR A 133 -1.24 -11.80 10.18
CA THR A 133 -2.31 -12.77 10.46
C THR A 133 -3.68 -12.23 10.08
N ALA A 134 -4.69 -13.10 10.02
CA ALA A 134 -6.09 -12.67 9.89
C ALA A 134 -6.50 -11.71 11.02
N ALA A 135 -6.01 -11.93 12.25
CA ALA A 135 -6.30 -11.05 13.39
C ALA A 135 -5.73 -9.63 13.20
N ASP A 136 -4.53 -9.52 12.61
CA ASP A 136 -3.91 -8.23 12.28
C ASP A 136 -4.77 -7.44 11.28
N PHE A 137 -5.31 -8.13 10.27
CA PHE A 137 -6.21 -7.53 9.29
C PHE A 137 -7.59 -7.22 9.88
N ASP A 138 -8.18 -8.15 10.63
CA ASP A 138 -9.51 -7.99 11.25
C ASP A 138 -9.60 -6.78 12.18
N ALA A 139 -8.48 -6.41 12.83
CA ALA A 139 -8.39 -5.19 13.62
C ALA A 139 -8.67 -3.90 12.81
N LEU A 140 -8.47 -3.91 11.49
CA LEU A 140 -8.68 -2.77 10.59
C LEU A 140 -9.92 -2.93 9.71
N LEU A 141 -10.22 -4.16 9.27
CA LEU A 141 -11.26 -4.47 8.29
C LEU A 141 -12.30 -5.50 8.76
N GLY A 142 -12.39 -5.75 10.07
CA GLY A 142 -13.32 -6.76 10.62
C GLY A 142 -14.79 -6.51 10.31
N HIS A 143 -15.19 -5.27 10.05
CA HIS A 143 -16.55 -4.92 9.64
C HIS A 143 -16.84 -5.19 8.15
N SER A 144 -15.83 -5.47 7.34
CA SER A 144 -15.93 -5.60 5.87
C SER A 144 -15.86 -7.07 5.45
N VAL A 145 -16.72 -7.50 4.53
CA VAL A 145 -16.71 -8.88 3.97
C VAL A 145 -15.97 -8.97 2.64
N ALA A 146 -15.64 -7.83 2.03
CA ALA A 146 -14.82 -7.77 0.84
C ALA A 146 -13.82 -6.62 0.94
N VAL A 147 -12.73 -6.68 0.17
CA VAL A 147 -11.67 -5.66 0.17
C VAL A 147 -11.12 -5.42 -1.24
N THR A 148 -10.80 -4.16 -1.54
CA THR A 148 -10.33 -3.69 -2.85
C THR A 148 -9.20 -2.67 -2.68
N ASP A 149 -8.57 -2.27 -3.79
CA ASP A 149 -7.65 -1.12 -3.86
C ASP A 149 -6.42 -1.26 -2.95
N ALA A 150 -6.05 -0.22 -2.18
CA ALA A 150 -4.80 -0.15 -1.44
C ALA A 150 -4.56 -1.35 -0.51
N ALA A 151 -5.54 -1.68 0.33
CA ALA A 151 -5.45 -2.77 1.28
C ALA A 151 -5.18 -4.11 0.57
N ALA A 152 -5.99 -4.45 -0.43
CA ALA A 152 -5.89 -5.71 -1.15
C ALA A 152 -4.66 -5.78 -2.06
N SER A 153 -4.31 -4.70 -2.77
CA SER A 153 -3.20 -4.69 -3.72
C SER A 153 -1.83 -4.64 -3.03
N CYS A 154 -1.70 -3.90 -1.93
CA CYS A 154 -0.43 -3.83 -1.18
C CYS A 154 -0.16 -5.06 -0.34
N PHE A 155 -1.20 -5.79 0.10
CA PHE A 155 -1.09 -6.96 0.97
C PHE A 155 -1.69 -8.23 0.34
N ALA A 156 -1.67 -8.33 -1.00
CA ALA A 156 -2.32 -9.42 -1.72
C ALA A 156 -1.92 -10.82 -1.21
N ALA A 157 -0.61 -11.09 -1.14
CA ALA A 157 -0.09 -12.39 -0.69
C ALA A 157 -0.47 -12.69 0.76
N GLU A 158 -0.33 -11.70 1.65
CA GLU A 158 -0.63 -11.86 3.08
C GLU A 158 -2.13 -12.04 3.33
N MET A 159 -3.00 -11.33 2.60
CA MET A 159 -4.44 -11.46 2.73
C MET A 159 -4.93 -12.80 2.17
N ILE A 160 -4.38 -13.27 1.05
CA ILE A 160 -4.72 -14.59 0.49
C ILE A 160 -4.33 -15.71 1.48
N ALA A 161 -3.14 -15.61 2.07
CA ALA A 161 -2.70 -16.55 3.09
C ALA A 161 -3.54 -16.46 4.39
N ALA A 162 -3.95 -15.26 4.79
CA ALA A 162 -4.76 -15.05 6.00
C ALA A 162 -6.22 -15.48 5.84
N TYR A 163 -6.76 -15.44 4.63
CA TYR A 163 -8.16 -15.76 4.33
C TYR A 163 -8.27 -16.76 3.16
N PRO A 164 -7.85 -18.03 3.36
CA PRO A 164 -7.77 -19.02 2.28
C PRO A 164 -9.14 -19.35 1.65
N GLU A 165 -10.23 -19.17 2.39
CA GLU A 165 -11.60 -19.41 1.91
C GLU A 165 -12.16 -18.24 1.06
N ALA A 166 -11.50 -17.09 1.05
CA ALA A 166 -11.97 -15.92 0.31
C ALA A 166 -11.68 -16.05 -1.19
N LYS A 167 -12.65 -15.64 -2.01
CA LYS A 167 -12.46 -15.60 -3.47
C LYS A 167 -11.50 -14.47 -3.84
N VAL A 168 -10.55 -14.75 -4.73
CA VAL A 168 -9.60 -13.75 -5.21
C VAL A 168 -10.01 -13.24 -6.58
N VAL A 169 -10.09 -11.92 -6.73
CA VAL A 169 -10.42 -11.24 -7.98
C VAL A 169 -9.26 -10.34 -8.39
N LEU A 170 -8.67 -10.61 -9.56
CA LEU A 170 -7.69 -9.73 -10.18
C LEU A 170 -8.40 -8.88 -11.24
N ASN A 171 -8.80 -7.66 -10.89
CA ASN A 171 -9.32 -6.70 -11.86
C ASN A 171 -8.19 -5.94 -12.55
N MET A 172 -8.24 -5.89 -13.88
CA MET A 172 -7.24 -5.23 -14.72
C MET A 172 -7.90 -4.38 -15.80
N ARG A 173 -7.18 -3.37 -16.31
CA ARG A 173 -7.60 -2.66 -17.53
C ARG A 173 -7.00 -3.33 -18.76
N ARG A 174 -7.80 -3.43 -19.82
CA ARG A 174 -7.34 -3.93 -21.12
C ARG A 174 -6.30 -3.01 -21.76
N ASP A 175 -6.55 -1.70 -21.67
CA ASP A 175 -5.63 -0.67 -22.17
C ASP A 175 -4.64 -0.27 -21.07
N MET A 176 -3.42 -0.79 -21.19
CA MET A 176 -2.33 -0.55 -20.26
C MET A 176 -1.80 0.88 -20.31
N ASP A 177 -1.87 1.55 -21.46
CA ASP A 177 -1.41 2.92 -21.59
C ASP A 177 -2.43 3.89 -20.98
N ALA A 178 -3.73 3.66 -21.21
CA ALA A 178 -4.78 4.41 -20.55
C ALA A 178 -4.79 4.20 -19.02
N TRP A 179 -4.50 2.97 -18.56
CA TRP A 179 -4.29 2.72 -17.13
C TRP A 179 -3.09 3.48 -16.58
N HIS A 180 -1.92 3.38 -17.23
CA HIS A 180 -0.70 4.04 -16.79
C HIS A 180 -0.86 5.57 -16.75
N ALA A 181 -1.48 6.16 -17.76
CA ALA A 181 -1.79 7.59 -17.80
C ALA A 181 -2.73 8.01 -16.65
N SER A 182 -3.76 7.20 -16.33
CA SER A 182 -4.65 7.43 -15.19
C SER A 182 -3.92 7.35 -13.85
N LEU A 183 -3.02 6.38 -13.71
CA LEU A 183 -2.16 6.20 -12.54
C LEU A 183 -1.26 7.42 -12.32
N VAL A 184 -0.56 7.88 -13.36
CA VAL A 184 0.30 9.08 -13.31
C VAL A 184 -0.53 10.32 -12.98
N LYS A 185 -1.66 10.52 -13.66
CA LYS A 185 -2.53 11.69 -13.44
C LYS A 185 -3.07 11.76 -12.01
N THR A 186 -3.29 10.62 -11.36
CA THR A 186 -3.92 10.58 -10.03
C THR A 186 -2.86 10.53 -8.93
N LEU A 187 -2.09 9.44 -8.84
CA LEU A 187 -1.18 9.20 -7.71
C LEU A 187 0.07 10.08 -7.80
N VAL A 188 0.67 10.18 -8.99
CA VAL A 188 1.90 10.98 -9.13
C VAL A 188 1.62 12.47 -8.96
N HIS A 189 0.46 12.94 -9.45
CA HIS A 189 0.05 14.32 -9.23
C HIS A 189 -0.12 14.68 -7.75
N VAL A 190 -0.73 13.79 -6.96
CA VAL A 190 -0.87 13.98 -5.50
C VAL A 190 0.51 13.97 -4.83
N ASN A 191 1.36 13.00 -5.16
CA ASN A 191 2.70 12.86 -4.60
C ASN A 191 3.62 14.07 -4.89
N GLU A 192 3.55 14.62 -6.10
CA GLU A 192 4.33 15.78 -6.53
C GLU A 192 3.67 17.12 -6.12
N SER A 193 2.48 17.08 -5.51
CA SER A 193 1.81 18.27 -5.01
C SER A 193 2.48 18.81 -3.76
N TRP A 194 3.09 19.99 -3.88
CA TRP A 194 3.74 20.65 -2.75
C TRP A 194 2.73 21.09 -1.67
N SER A 195 1.49 21.42 -2.05
CA SER A 195 0.47 21.87 -1.10
C SER A 195 -0.02 20.73 -0.22
N PHE A 196 -0.27 19.54 -0.79
CA PHE A 196 -0.60 18.35 -0.01
C PHE A 196 0.56 17.92 0.89
N TRP A 197 1.79 18.05 0.40
CA TRP A 197 2.94 17.79 1.24
C TRP A 197 3.03 18.74 2.43
N VAL A 198 2.88 20.05 2.22
CA VAL A 198 2.88 21.03 3.31
C VAL A 198 1.74 20.72 4.30
N ALA A 199 0.53 20.45 3.80
CA ALA A 199 -0.61 20.07 4.63
C ALA A 199 -0.29 18.83 5.50
N SER A 200 0.43 17.85 4.95
CA SER A 200 0.85 16.65 5.70
C SER A 200 1.76 16.92 6.90
N TRP A 201 2.37 18.10 7.00
CA TRP A 201 3.16 18.49 8.17
C TRP A 201 2.39 19.38 9.13
N LEU A 202 1.36 20.09 8.66
CA LEU A 202 0.63 21.08 9.45
C LEU A 202 -0.59 20.48 10.15
N ASP A 203 -1.17 19.43 9.59
CA ASP A 203 -2.36 18.79 10.13
C ASP A 203 -2.13 17.30 10.40
N ARG A 204 -2.77 16.79 11.45
CA ARG A 204 -2.59 15.41 11.92
C ARG A 204 -3.26 14.38 11.02
N GLU A 205 -4.44 14.68 10.51
CA GLU A 205 -5.16 13.76 9.63
C GLU A 205 -4.47 13.71 8.26
N CYS A 206 -4.07 14.87 7.76
CA CYS A 206 -3.26 15.00 6.56
C CYS A 206 -1.91 14.30 6.71
N PHE A 207 -1.28 14.35 7.90
CA PHE A 207 -0.06 13.60 8.18
C PHE A 207 -0.29 12.12 7.98
N TRP A 208 -1.30 11.53 8.63
CA TRP A 208 -1.56 10.09 8.57
C TRP A 208 -1.99 9.64 7.18
N ALA A 209 -2.82 10.41 6.48
CA ALA A 209 -3.20 10.13 5.09
C ALA A 209 -1.99 10.13 4.15
N TRP A 210 -1.09 11.10 4.27
CA TRP A 210 0.17 11.11 3.51
C TRP A 210 1.10 9.98 3.97
N HIS A 211 1.19 9.72 5.27
CA HIS A 211 2.11 8.74 5.83
C HIS A 211 1.76 7.33 5.36
N VAL A 212 0.49 6.96 5.42
CA VAL A 212 0.04 5.66 4.94
C VAL A 212 0.22 5.55 3.42
N TYR A 213 -0.17 6.54 2.63
CA TYR A 213 -0.15 6.40 1.16
C TYR A 213 1.16 6.72 0.49
N GLU A 214 1.73 7.89 0.80
CA GLU A 214 2.83 8.51 0.06
C GLU A 214 4.21 8.23 0.67
N ARG A 215 4.25 7.56 1.84
CA ARG A 215 5.48 7.04 2.45
C ARG A 215 5.49 5.51 2.48
N PHE A 216 4.38 4.85 2.83
CA PHE A 216 4.34 3.40 2.96
C PHE A 216 3.70 2.67 1.76
N LEU A 217 2.39 2.79 1.52
CA LEU A 217 1.69 1.87 0.61
C LEU A 217 2.11 2.02 -0.86
N TRP A 218 1.89 3.19 -1.46
CA TRP A 218 2.14 3.39 -2.89
C TRP A 218 3.62 3.34 -3.28
N PRO A 219 4.55 3.99 -2.56
CA PRO A 219 5.97 3.88 -2.88
C PRO A 219 6.44 2.43 -2.86
N MET A 220 6.03 1.64 -1.87
CA MET A 220 6.49 0.26 -1.72
C MET A 220 5.86 -0.67 -2.76
N LEU A 221 4.56 -0.50 -3.05
CA LEU A 221 3.88 -1.21 -4.13
C LEU A 221 4.58 -0.98 -5.48
N PHE A 222 5.02 0.26 -5.76
CA PHE A 222 5.68 0.62 -7.01
C PHE A 222 7.22 0.49 -6.97
N ARG A 223 7.79 -0.17 -5.96
CA ARG A 223 9.23 -0.42 -5.78
C ARG A 223 10.05 0.88 -5.75
N ALA A 224 9.62 1.81 -4.89
CA ALA A 224 10.19 3.14 -4.65
C ALA A 224 10.51 3.36 -3.15
N PRO A 225 11.33 2.51 -2.50
CA PRO A 225 11.61 2.65 -1.07
C PRO A 225 12.35 3.95 -0.71
N ASP A 226 12.96 4.61 -1.69
CA ASP A 226 13.56 5.95 -1.55
C ASP A 226 12.53 7.09 -1.57
N GLY A 227 11.25 6.79 -1.81
CA GLY A 227 10.19 7.79 -1.90
C GLY A 227 10.13 8.57 -3.21
N GLU A 228 10.95 8.23 -4.24
CA GLU A 228 10.84 8.82 -5.58
C GLU A 228 9.69 8.18 -6.40
N MET A 229 8.50 8.16 -5.79
CA MET A 229 7.35 7.39 -6.28
C MET A 229 6.94 7.78 -7.71
N GLY A 230 6.93 9.07 -8.05
CA GLY A 230 6.60 9.51 -9.41
C GLY A 230 7.52 8.90 -10.48
N LYS A 231 8.82 8.85 -10.22
CA LYS A 231 9.81 8.24 -11.12
C LYS A 231 9.62 6.73 -11.19
N ALA A 232 9.40 6.08 -10.05
CA ALA A 232 9.18 4.65 -9.97
C ALA A 232 7.88 4.23 -10.67
N ILE A 233 6.76 4.92 -10.48
CA ILE A 233 5.50 4.64 -11.19
C ILE A 233 5.68 4.77 -12.71
N ARG A 234 6.36 5.83 -13.17
CA ARG A 234 6.63 6.01 -14.60
C ARG A 234 7.46 4.88 -15.20
N ARG A 235 8.37 4.28 -14.43
CA ARG A 235 9.28 3.20 -14.85
C ARG A 235 8.71 1.79 -14.66
N ASN A 236 8.14 1.50 -13.49
CA ASN A 236 7.89 0.16 -12.97
C ASN A 236 6.43 -0.28 -13.12
N ALA A 237 5.47 0.65 -13.16
CA ALA A 237 4.05 0.29 -13.01
C ALA A 237 3.54 -0.71 -14.06
N ARG A 238 3.98 -0.57 -15.33
CA ARG A 238 3.62 -1.53 -16.39
C ARG A 238 4.14 -2.93 -16.09
N TRP A 239 5.38 -3.04 -15.64
CA TRP A 239 6.01 -4.31 -15.27
C TRP A 239 5.28 -4.98 -14.09
N ILE A 240 4.94 -4.22 -13.05
CA ILE A 240 4.17 -4.72 -11.90
C ILE A 240 2.80 -5.25 -12.35
N ALA A 241 2.08 -4.49 -13.17
CA ALA A 241 0.75 -4.87 -13.64
C ALA A 241 0.71 -6.11 -14.54
N GLN A 242 1.81 -6.41 -15.22
CA GLN A 242 1.93 -7.58 -16.11
C GLN A 242 2.40 -8.83 -15.37
N GLY A 243 2.45 -8.82 -14.03
CA GLY A 243 2.95 -9.96 -13.26
C GLY A 243 4.46 -10.09 -13.35
N GLY A 244 5.18 -8.96 -13.44
CA GLY A 244 6.65 -8.93 -13.39
C GLY A 244 7.26 -9.55 -12.12
N ILE A 245 6.43 -9.84 -11.12
CA ILE A 245 6.74 -10.71 -9.99
C ILE A 245 6.87 -12.13 -10.54
N THR A 246 8.10 -12.61 -10.74
CA THR A 246 8.32 -13.98 -11.18
C THR A 246 7.85 -14.96 -10.10
N HIS A 247 7.57 -16.21 -10.50
CA HIS A 247 6.89 -17.28 -9.77
C HIS A 247 7.19 -17.50 -8.27
N GLN A 248 8.21 -16.90 -7.66
CA GLN A 248 8.57 -17.13 -6.25
C GLN A 248 7.55 -16.62 -5.24
N ASP A 249 6.79 -15.56 -5.53
CA ASP A 249 5.74 -15.07 -4.62
C ASP A 249 4.38 -15.78 -4.83
N LEU A 250 4.19 -16.47 -5.96
CA LEU A 250 2.97 -17.25 -6.27
C LEU A 250 3.17 -18.77 -6.06
N ALA A 251 4.41 -19.27 -6.05
CA ALA A 251 4.72 -20.69 -5.86
C ALA A 251 4.57 -21.19 -4.42
N VAL A 252 4.31 -20.30 -3.45
CA VAL A 252 3.99 -20.71 -2.07
C VAL A 252 2.52 -21.12 -1.93
N VAL A 253 1.68 -20.92 -2.96
CA VAL A 253 0.22 -21.17 -2.89
C VAL A 253 -0.21 -22.51 -3.53
N THR A 254 0.70 -23.26 -4.16
CA THR A 254 0.34 -24.55 -4.81
C THR A 254 0.88 -25.81 -4.15
N ASP A 255 1.62 -25.69 -3.05
CA ASP A 255 2.09 -26.85 -2.27
C ASP A 255 1.72 -26.70 -0.78
N CYS A 256 0.41 -26.79 -0.47
CA CYS A 256 -0.13 -27.23 0.82
C CYS A 256 -1.58 -27.68 0.65
#